data_AF-A0A3M2BZF8-F1
#
_entry.id   AF-A0A3M2BZF8-F1
#
_cell.length_a   1.000
_cell.length_b   1.000
_cell.length_c   1.000
_cell.angle_alpha   90.00
_cell.angle_beta   90.00
_cell.angle_gamma   90.00
#
_symmetry.space_group_name_H-M   'P 1'
#
loop_
_entity.id
_entity.type
_entity.pdbx_description
1 polymer ?
#
loop_
_entity_poly.entity_id
_entity_poly.type
_entity_poly.pdbx_seq_one_letter_code
_entity_poly.pdbx_strand_id
1 'polypeptide(L)'
;MSPLPAAMRILFATPAPPWPARRGYQLRAAGLIAALAERHPVSVVAQRWPSQAAAVPPPGIDYDEVAISSRAAAAALVAGGWRRPLQVALHRQGAFHRAVARRAESWRAEVVVVVLSRLGDVLPAVAGRPVVVDLIDDLALNMRRRAERQPWLAPLWRWEAWRMRRWDRRLVARARRAVLVCERDRRSLVGDRPELAGRSRVVPLA
;
A
#
# COMPACT_ATOMS: atom_id res chain seq x y z
N MET A 1 20.55 19.70 16.05
CA MET A 1 19.84 18.42 15.82
C MET A 1 18.59 18.42 16.67
N SER A 2 17.40 18.51 16.08
CA SER A 2 16.16 18.35 16.87
C SER A 2 16.16 16.96 17.51
N PRO A 3 15.75 16.82 18.78
CA PRO A 3 15.63 15.51 19.41
C PRO A 3 14.75 14.63 18.55
N LEU A 4 15.23 13.41 18.26
CA LEU A 4 14.43 12.42 17.54
C LEU A 4 13.17 12.15 18.38
N PRO A 5 11.98 12.04 17.74
CA PRO A 5 10.75 11.81 18.47
C PRO A 5 10.84 10.52 19.31
N ALA A 6 10.10 10.50 20.42
CA ALA A 6 9.89 9.31 21.24
C ALA A 6 9.43 8.12 20.39
N ALA A 7 9.61 6.89 20.90
CA ALA A 7 9.21 5.69 20.18
C ALA A 7 7.72 5.73 19.80
N MET A 8 7.42 5.62 18.51
CA MET A 8 6.05 5.67 17.97
C MET A 8 5.51 4.28 17.68
N ARG A 9 4.21 4.08 17.86
CA ARG A 9 3.50 2.86 17.46
C ARG A 9 3.10 2.90 15.99
N ILE A 10 3.79 2.12 15.17
CA ILE A 10 3.61 2.09 13.71
C ILE A 10 2.82 0.84 13.26
N LEU A 11 1.68 1.04 12.59
CA LEU A 11 0.88 -0.04 12.00
C LEU A 11 1.10 -0.14 10.50
N PHE A 12 1.48 -1.31 10.00
CA PHE A 12 1.56 -1.61 8.57
C PHE A 12 0.30 -2.31 8.07
N ALA A 13 -0.27 -1.82 6.97
CA ALA A 13 -1.29 -2.51 6.19
C ALA A 13 -0.67 -3.00 4.86
N THR A 14 -0.62 -4.32 4.66
CA THR A 14 0.13 -4.93 3.55
C THR A 14 -0.74 -5.82 2.66
N PRO A 15 -0.49 -5.84 1.32
CA PRO A 15 -1.35 -6.55 0.36
C PRO A 15 -1.06 -8.05 0.27
N ALA A 16 -0.06 -8.50 1.01
CA ALA A 16 0.44 -9.86 1.15
C ALA A 16 1.24 -9.95 2.46
N PRO A 17 1.44 -11.13 3.05
CA PRO A 17 2.42 -11.30 4.10
C PRO A 17 3.79 -10.73 3.72
N PRO A 18 4.47 -9.94 4.57
CA PRO A 18 5.83 -9.49 4.27
C PRO A 18 6.86 -10.63 4.31
N TRP A 19 6.59 -11.67 5.10
CA TRP A 19 7.48 -12.81 5.31
C TRP A 19 6.81 -14.15 4.96
N PRO A 20 7.58 -15.12 4.45
CA PRO A 20 8.88 -14.94 3.80
C PRO A 20 8.73 -14.12 2.51
N ALA A 21 9.65 -13.20 2.26
CA ALA A 21 9.59 -12.33 1.09
C ALA A 21 9.86 -13.12 -0.20
N ARG A 22 8.91 -13.10 -1.14
CA ARG A 22 9.04 -13.75 -2.46
C ARG A 22 9.00 -12.76 -3.62
N ARG A 23 8.69 -11.50 -3.34
CA ARG A 23 8.51 -10.42 -4.33
C ARG A 23 9.20 -9.16 -3.82
N GLY A 24 9.64 -8.30 -4.73
CA GLY A 24 10.35 -7.06 -4.38
C GLY A 24 9.58 -6.18 -3.38
N TYR A 25 8.26 -6.07 -3.50
CA TYR A 25 7.47 -5.29 -2.55
C TYR A 25 7.38 -5.92 -1.15
N GLN A 26 7.44 -7.25 -1.04
CA GLN A 26 7.49 -7.95 0.24
C GLN A 26 8.85 -7.76 0.90
N LEU A 27 9.94 -7.85 0.12
CA LEU A 27 11.30 -7.59 0.60
C LEU A 27 11.41 -6.16 1.14
N ARG A 28 10.86 -5.18 0.41
CA ARG A 28 10.79 -3.79 0.87
C ARG A 28 10.04 -3.65 2.19
N ALA A 29 8.83 -4.19 2.26
CA ALA A 29 8.00 -4.08 3.45
C ALA A 29 8.70 -4.75 4.65
N ALA A 30 9.24 -5.95 4.47
CA ALA A 30 9.99 -6.68 5.48
C ALA A 30 11.21 -5.88 5.99
N GLY A 31 12.01 -5.31 5.07
CA GLY A 31 13.19 -4.51 5.44
C GLY A 31 12.83 -3.21 6.16
N LEU A 32 11.79 -2.49 5.70
CA LEU A 32 11.30 -1.29 6.38
C LEU A 32 10.74 -1.61 7.77
N ILE A 33 9.99 -2.71 7.90
CA ILE A 33 9.46 -3.15 9.19
C ILE A 33 10.62 -3.49 10.14
N ALA A 34 11.62 -4.26 9.69
CA ALA A 34 12.78 -4.60 10.50
C ALA A 34 13.54 -3.36 10.99
N ALA A 35 13.88 -2.45 10.07
CA ALA A 35 14.62 -1.22 10.40
C ALA A 35 13.84 -0.29 11.35
N LEU A 36 12.50 -0.22 11.23
CA LEU A 36 11.68 0.56 12.16
C LEU A 36 11.50 -0.13 13.50
N ALA A 37 11.39 -1.47 13.51
CA ALA A 37 11.22 -2.26 14.71
C ALA A 37 12.41 -2.14 15.70
N GLU A 38 13.60 -1.77 15.21
CA GLU A 38 14.76 -1.46 16.05
C GLU A 38 14.51 -0.32 17.04
N ARG A 39 13.58 0.60 16.73
CA ARG A 39 13.38 1.85 17.50
C ARG A 39 11.93 2.15 17.83
N HIS A 40 11.01 1.46 17.18
CA HIS A 40 9.58 1.72 17.23
C HIS A 40 8.85 0.39 17.38
N PRO A 41 7.86 0.27 18.28
CA PRO A 41 6.93 -0.83 18.22
C PRO A 41 6.28 -0.86 16.83
N VAL A 42 6.19 -2.05 16.23
CA VAL A 42 5.57 -2.25 14.91
C VAL A 42 4.51 -3.34 15.01
N SER A 43 3.34 -3.04 14.46
CA SER A 43 2.27 -4.00 14.23
C SER A 43 1.97 -4.10 12.74
N VAL A 44 1.54 -5.27 12.27
CA VAL A 44 1.28 -5.54 10.85
C VAL A 44 -0.06 -6.26 10.71
N VAL A 45 -0.88 -5.78 9.77
CA VAL A 45 -2.06 -6.49 9.27
C VAL A 45 -1.83 -6.76 7.78
N ALA A 46 -1.84 -8.04 7.41
CA ALA A 46 -1.58 -8.48 6.04
C ALA A 46 -2.82 -9.14 5.43
N GLN A 47 -3.06 -8.89 4.14
CA GLN A 47 -3.93 -9.76 3.34
C GLN A 47 -3.20 -11.06 3.05
N ARG A 48 -3.85 -12.21 3.19
CA ARG A 48 -3.31 -13.50 2.73
C ARG A 48 -4.20 -14.09 1.63
N TRP A 49 -3.68 -14.13 0.41
CA TRP A 49 -4.35 -14.76 -0.72
C TRP A 49 -4.22 -16.29 -0.67
N PRO A 50 -5.12 -17.07 -1.30
CA PRO A 50 -5.10 -18.53 -1.19
C PRO A 50 -3.80 -19.19 -1.67
N SER A 51 -3.11 -18.56 -2.62
CA SER A 51 -1.82 -19.05 -3.15
C SER A 51 -0.61 -18.69 -2.26
N GLN A 52 -0.83 -18.01 -1.14
CA GLN A 52 0.21 -17.56 -0.24
C GLN A 52 0.25 -18.44 1.00
N ALA A 53 1.46 -18.86 1.38
CA ALA A 53 1.70 -19.49 2.67
C ALA A 53 1.38 -18.52 3.81
N ALA A 54 1.06 -19.07 4.98
CA ALA A 54 1.02 -18.29 6.22
C ALA A 54 2.41 -17.70 6.51
N ALA A 55 2.45 -16.49 7.06
CA ALA A 55 3.71 -15.89 7.46
C ALA A 55 4.28 -16.53 8.72
N VAL A 56 5.60 -16.42 8.83
CA VAL A 56 6.31 -16.53 10.10
C VAL A 56 6.94 -15.15 10.34
N PRO A 57 6.30 -14.27 11.14
CA PRO A 57 6.85 -12.94 11.42
C PRO A 57 8.11 -13.06 12.30
N PRO A 58 9.06 -12.11 12.20
CA PRO A 58 10.17 -12.02 13.14
C PRO A 58 9.68 -11.87 14.59
N PRO A 59 10.46 -12.35 15.58
CA PRO A 59 10.14 -12.15 17.00
C PRO A 59 9.92 -10.67 17.33
N GLY A 60 8.94 -10.39 18.19
CA GLY A 60 8.62 -9.03 18.64
C GLY A 60 7.73 -8.21 17.69
N ILE A 61 7.37 -8.73 16.51
CA ILE A 61 6.39 -8.09 15.62
C ILE A 61 4.97 -8.58 15.95
N ASP A 62 4.08 -7.66 16.31
CA ASP A 62 2.65 -7.96 16.45
C ASP A 62 2.02 -8.12 15.06
N TYR A 63 1.44 -9.29 14.78
CA TYR A 63 1.10 -9.70 13.41
C TYR A 63 -0.32 -10.26 13.33
N ASP A 64 -1.09 -9.84 12.33
CA ASP A 64 -2.41 -10.39 12.01
C ASP A 64 -2.55 -10.62 10.49
N GLU A 65 -3.21 -11.72 10.15
CA GLU A 65 -3.50 -12.09 8.77
C GLU A 65 -4.98 -12.16 8.52
N VAL A 66 -5.41 -11.52 7.44
CA VAL A 66 -6.77 -11.62 6.94
C VAL A 66 -6.75 -12.47 5.67
N ALA A 67 -7.30 -13.68 5.77
CA ALA A 67 -7.50 -14.55 4.62
C ALA A 67 -8.43 -13.88 3.59
N ILE A 68 -7.98 -13.81 2.34
CA ILE A 68 -8.74 -13.25 1.23
C ILE A 68 -9.34 -14.37 0.40
N SER A 69 -10.64 -14.27 0.15
CA SER A 69 -11.34 -15.17 -0.76
C SER A 69 -11.27 -14.63 -2.18
N SER A 70 -10.80 -15.45 -3.13
CA SER A 70 -10.82 -15.11 -4.56
C SER A 70 -12.25 -14.80 -5.06
N ARG A 71 -13.26 -15.49 -4.49
CA ARG A 71 -14.68 -15.22 -4.82
C ARG A 71 -15.11 -13.85 -4.30
N ALA A 72 -14.69 -13.48 -3.09
CA ALA A 72 -14.98 -12.14 -2.54
C ALA A 72 -14.27 -11.03 -3.33
N ALA A 73 -13.03 -11.26 -3.77
CA ALA A 73 -12.32 -10.33 -4.65
C ALA A 73 -13.02 -10.16 -6.01
N ALA A 74 -13.47 -11.26 -6.62
CA ALA A 74 -14.26 -11.21 -7.86
C ALA A 74 -15.59 -10.47 -7.66
N ALA A 75 -16.31 -10.74 -6.55
CA ALA A 75 -17.54 -10.04 -6.22
C ALA A 75 -17.29 -8.52 -6.01
N ALA A 76 -16.20 -8.15 -5.35
CA ALA A 76 -15.81 -6.74 -5.17
C ALA A 76 -15.52 -6.03 -6.51
N LEU A 77 -14.96 -6.75 -7.48
CA LEU A 77 -14.79 -6.24 -8.85
C LEU A 77 -16.13 -5.97 -9.53
N VAL A 78 -17.09 -6.90 -9.43
CA VAL A 78 -18.41 -6.74 -10.06
C VAL A 78 -19.21 -5.62 -9.38
N ALA A 79 -19.23 -5.58 -8.05
CA ALA A 79 -20.03 -4.63 -7.27
C ALA A 79 -19.52 -3.17 -7.32
N GLY A 80 -18.29 -2.91 -7.77
CA GLY A 80 -17.73 -1.56 -7.73
C GLY A 80 -16.41 -1.33 -8.46
N GLY A 81 -15.91 -2.31 -9.22
CA GLY A 81 -14.64 -2.22 -9.97
C GLY A 81 -14.65 -1.22 -11.13
N TRP A 82 -15.81 -0.68 -11.49
CA TRP A 82 -15.95 0.42 -12.43
C TRP A 82 -15.63 1.80 -11.79
N ARG A 83 -15.89 1.96 -10.48
CA ARG A 83 -15.65 3.21 -9.73
C ARG A 83 -14.20 3.38 -9.23
N ARG A 84 -13.40 2.32 -9.32
CA ARG A 84 -12.01 2.26 -8.85
C ARG A 84 -11.13 1.59 -9.90
N PRO A 85 -9.80 1.81 -9.88
CA PRO A 85 -8.92 0.96 -10.67
C PRO A 85 -9.10 -0.52 -10.29
N LEU A 86 -8.93 -1.41 -11.26
CA LEU A 86 -9.06 -2.87 -11.10
C LEU A 86 -8.18 -3.39 -9.97
N GLN A 87 -6.92 -2.92 -9.90
CA GLN A 87 -5.97 -3.33 -8.85
C GLN A 87 -6.46 -2.95 -7.46
N VAL A 88 -7.10 -1.80 -7.30
CA VAL A 88 -7.63 -1.36 -6.00
C VAL A 88 -8.87 -2.17 -5.64
N ALA A 89 -9.78 -2.37 -6.59
CA ALA A 89 -11.02 -3.09 -6.35
C ALA A 89 -10.79 -4.58 -6.00
N LEU A 90 -9.78 -5.24 -6.59
CA LEU A 90 -9.38 -6.60 -6.23
C LEU A 90 -8.96 -6.75 -4.76
N HIS A 91 -8.27 -5.74 -4.24
CA HIS A 91 -7.75 -5.73 -2.88
C HIS A 91 -8.71 -5.12 -1.85
N ARG A 92 -9.90 -4.67 -2.27
CA ARG A 92 -10.90 -4.08 -1.38
C ARG A 92 -11.68 -5.17 -0.64
N GLN A 93 -11.24 -5.49 0.57
CA GLN A 93 -11.81 -6.56 1.37
C GLN A 93 -12.35 -6.00 2.69
N GLY A 94 -13.66 -6.10 2.91
CA GLY A 94 -14.31 -5.54 4.10
C GLY A 94 -13.72 -6.10 5.42
N ALA A 95 -13.39 -7.39 5.43
CA ALA A 95 -12.72 -8.02 6.57
C ALA A 95 -11.34 -7.39 6.86
N PHE A 96 -10.57 -7.10 5.81
CA PHE A 96 -9.25 -6.45 5.93
C PHE A 96 -9.38 -5.02 6.45
N HIS A 97 -10.34 -4.24 5.95
CA HIS A 97 -10.58 -2.88 6.43
C HIS A 97 -10.94 -2.88 7.91
N ARG A 98 -11.81 -3.81 8.35
CA ARG A 98 -12.18 -3.94 9.76
C ARG A 98 -11.00 -4.38 10.62
N ALA A 99 -10.16 -5.29 10.14
CA ALA A 99 -8.97 -5.72 10.87
C ALA A 99 -7.98 -4.56 11.05
N VAL A 100 -7.70 -3.80 9.99
CA VAL A 100 -6.84 -2.61 10.07
C VAL A 100 -7.42 -1.56 11.02
N ALA A 101 -8.72 -1.27 10.94
CA ALA A 101 -9.37 -0.31 11.85
C ALA A 101 -9.30 -0.75 13.31
N ARG A 102 -9.67 -2.01 13.59
CA ARG A 102 -9.60 -2.57 14.94
C ARG A 102 -8.18 -2.54 15.48
N ARG A 103 -7.20 -2.96 14.68
CA ARG A 103 -5.79 -2.95 15.10
C ARG A 103 -5.29 -1.53 15.34
N ALA A 104 -5.63 -0.58 14.48
CA ALA A 104 -5.26 0.83 14.66
C ALA A 104 -5.80 1.40 15.98
N GLU A 105 -6.99 0.98 16.39
CA GLU A 105 -7.62 1.37 17.64
C GLU A 105 -7.05 0.64 18.86
N SER A 106 -7.12 -0.69 18.88
CA SER A 106 -6.74 -1.50 20.04
C SER A 106 -5.26 -1.38 20.37
N TRP A 107 -4.41 -1.33 19.34
CA TRP A 107 -2.97 -1.17 19.49
C TRP A 107 -2.57 0.31 19.56
N ARG A 108 -3.53 1.24 19.48
CA ARG A 108 -3.34 2.70 19.58
C ARG A 108 -2.25 3.19 18.62
N ALA A 109 -2.37 2.79 17.36
CA ALA A 109 -1.43 3.15 16.31
C ALA A 109 -1.38 4.68 16.15
N GLU A 110 -0.17 5.23 16.18
CA GLU A 110 0.10 6.66 16.02
C GLU A 110 0.34 7.01 14.56
N VAL A 111 0.87 6.08 13.78
CA VAL A 111 1.07 6.20 12.33
C VAL A 111 0.65 4.91 11.64
N VAL A 112 -0.02 5.04 10.50
CA VAL A 112 -0.36 3.90 9.65
C VAL A 112 0.42 3.97 8.34
N VAL A 113 1.15 2.91 8.02
CA VAL A 113 1.84 2.74 6.75
C VAL A 113 1.03 1.82 5.84
N VAL A 114 0.57 2.35 4.72
CA VAL A 114 -0.20 1.59 3.72
C VAL A 114 0.71 1.24 2.56
N VAL A 115 0.96 -0.06 2.38
CA VAL A 115 1.89 -0.57 1.38
C VAL A 115 1.19 -0.83 0.05
N LEU A 116 1.73 -0.24 -1.03
CA LEU A 116 1.17 -0.18 -2.38
C LEU A 116 -0.12 0.62 -2.50
N SER A 117 -0.26 1.28 -3.66
CA SER A 117 -1.45 2.06 -3.99
C SER A 117 -2.76 1.27 -3.99
N ARG A 118 -2.68 -0.04 -4.28
CA ARG A 118 -3.83 -0.96 -4.32
C ARG A 118 -4.55 -1.09 -2.96
N LEU A 119 -3.89 -0.75 -1.86
CA LEU A 119 -4.50 -0.71 -0.53
C LEU A 119 -5.01 0.68 -0.11
N GLY A 120 -4.87 1.70 -0.95
CA GLY A 120 -5.25 3.08 -0.60
C GLY A 120 -6.73 3.26 -0.22
N ASP A 121 -7.57 2.28 -0.53
CA ASP A 121 -8.98 2.24 -0.16
C ASP A 121 -9.18 1.98 1.35
N VAL A 122 -8.13 1.62 2.09
CA VAL A 122 -8.12 1.44 3.55
C VAL A 122 -8.05 2.76 4.32
N LEU A 123 -7.66 3.87 3.69
CA LEU A 123 -7.49 5.17 4.35
C LEU A 123 -8.71 5.60 5.19
N PRO A 124 -9.96 5.45 4.73
CA PRO A 124 -11.14 5.79 5.54
C PRO A 124 -11.26 4.96 6.83
N ALA A 125 -10.75 3.73 6.85
CA ALA A 125 -10.80 2.84 8.01
C ALA A 125 -9.87 3.29 9.15
N VAL A 126 -8.93 4.19 8.86
CA VAL A 126 -7.97 4.77 9.81
C VAL A 126 -8.06 6.29 9.85
N ALA A 127 -9.25 6.83 9.54
CA ALA A 127 -9.51 8.26 9.61
C ALA A 127 -9.12 8.83 10.99
N GLY A 128 -8.53 10.04 10.99
CA GLY A 128 -8.01 10.68 12.20
C GLY A 128 -6.56 10.32 12.54
N ARG A 129 -5.95 9.33 11.90
CA ARG A 129 -4.53 8.97 12.08
C ARG A 129 -3.68 9.46 10.91
N PRO A 130 -2.43 9.89 11.14
CA PRO A 130 -1.51 10.22 10.05
C PRO A 130 -1.16 8.95 9.26
N VAL A 131 -1.39 8.99 7.95
CA VAL A 131 -1.12 7.88 7.04
C VAL A 131 0.09 8.19 6.17
N VAL A 132 1.05 7.26 6.13
CA VAL A 132 2.14 7.24 5.15
C VAL A 132 1.81 6.17 4.11
N VAL A 133 1.91 6.50 2.82
CA VAL A 133 1.71 5.52 1.74
C VAL A 133 3.07 5.15 1.15
N ASP A 134 3.39 3.86 1.11
CA ASP A 134 4.63 3.36 0.47
C ASP A 134 4.31 2.87 -0.94
N LEU A 135 4.67 3.69 -1.93
CA LEU A 135 4.42 3.48 -3.35
C LEU A 135 5.67 2.89 -4.00
N ILE A 136 5.66 1.58 -4.16
CA ILE A 136 6.84 0.82 -4.57
C ILE A 136 7.03 0.87 -6.08
N ASP A 137 5.94 0.86 -6.82
CA ASP A 137 5.90 0.97 -8.27
C ASP A 137 4.84 1.97 -8.75
N ASP A 138 5.13 2.66 -9.84
CA ASP A 138 4.11 3.38 -10.59
C ASP A 138 3.24 2.38 -11.39
N LEU A 139 2.11 2.00 -10.79
CA LEU A 139 1.15 1.09 -11.40
C LEU A 139 0.58 1.62 -12.72
N ALA A 140 0.40 2.94 -12.87
CA ALA A 140 -0.06 3.50 -14.14
C ALA A 140 0.99 3.32 -15.24
N LEU A 141 2.27 3.51 -14.92
CA LEU A 141 3.37 3.25 -15.85
C LEU A 141 3.47 1.76 -16.20
N ASN A 142 3.28 0.86 -15.22
CA ASN A 142 3.20 -0.57 -15.46
C ASN A 142 2.08 -0.96 -16.42
N MET A 143 0.89 -0.36 -16.29
CA MET A 143 -0.23 -0.62 -17.19
C MET A 143 0.01 -0.06 -18.59
N ARG A 144 0.68 1.10 -18.73
CA ARG A 144 1.09 1.63 -20.06
C ARG A 144 2.04 0.67 -20.77
N ARG A 145 3.08 0.18 -20.08
CA ARG A 145 3.99 -0.85 -20.61
C ARG A 145 3.26 -2.14 -20.97
N ARG A 146 2.22 -2.52 -20.21
CA ARG A 146 1.40 -3.70 -20.54
C ARG A 146 0.58 -3.48 -21.81
N ALA A 147 0.09 -2.27 -22.06
CA ALA A 147 -0.61 -1.93 -23.30
C ALA A 147 0.27 -2.10 -24.54
N GLU A 148 1.56 -1.81 -24.44
CA GLU A 148 2.53 -2.01 -25.53
C GLU A 148 2.77 -3.50 -25.82
N ARG A 149 2.78 -4.33 -24.78
CA ARG A 149 2.99 -5.80 -24.90
C ARG A 149 1.73 -6.57 -25.26
N GLN A 150 0.55 -5.98 -25.05
CA GLN A 150 -0.76 -6.62 -25.27
C GLN A 150 -1.63 -5.69 -26.12
N PRO A 151 -1.32 -5.52 -27.42
CA PRO A 151 -1.95 -4.51 -28.27
C PRO A 151 -3.47 -4.68 -28.38
N TRP A 152 -3.95 -5.92 -28.40
CA TRP A 152 -5.38 -6.25 -28.43
C TRP A 152 -6.14 -5.82 -27.15
N LEU A 153 -5.45 -5.65 -26.01
CA LEU A 153 -5.99 -5.09 -24.76
C LEU A 153 -5.50 -3.66 -24.50
N ALA A 154 -4.80 -3.02 -25.44
CA ALA A 154 -4.20 -1.72 -25.21
C ALA A 154 -5.21 -0.64 -24.74
N PRO A 155 -6.44 -0.55 -25.29
CA PRO A 155 -7.43 0.40 -24.79
C PRO A 155 -7.77 0.18 -23.31
N LEU A 156 -7.97 -1.08 -22.90
CA LEU A 156 -8.25 -1.45 -21.52
C LEU A 156 -7.09 -1.07 -20.58
N TRP A 157 -5.85 -1.41 -20.96
CA TRP A 157 -4.67 -1.10 -20.14
C TRP A 157 -4.36 0.40 -20.07
N ARG A 158 -4.57 1.15 -21.16
CA ARG A 158 -4.42 2.61 -21.16
C ARG A 158 -5.48 3.28 -20.30
N TRP A 159 -6.73 2.80 -20.34
CA TRP A 159 -7.80 3.27 -19.46
C TRP A 159 -7.50 2.96 -17.99
N GLU A 160 -7.07 1.73 -17.68
CA GLU A 160 -6.65 1.37 -16.32
C GLU A 160 -5.44 2.21 -15.85
N ALA A 161 -4.47 2.48 -16.72
CA ALA A 161 -3.36 3.36 -16.41
C ALA A 161 -3.82 4.78 -16.04
N TRP A 162 -4.78 5.33 -16.79
CA TRP A 162 -5.37 6.62 -16.47
C TRP A 162 -6.10 6.60 -15.12
N ARG A 163 -6.87 5.55 -14.84
CA ARG A 163 -7.55 5.38 -13.54
C ARG A 163 -6.55 5.29 -12.39
N MET A 164 -5.53 4.46 -12.51
CA MET A 164 -4.46 4.33 -11.52
C MET A 164 -3.73 5.66 -11.29
N ARG A 165 -3.40 6.41 -12.35
CA ARG A 165 -2.75 7.72 -12.19
C ARG A 165 -3.62 8.70 -11.40
N ARG A 166 -4.92 8.77 -11.71
CA ARG A 166 -5.86 9.62 -10.94
C ARG A 166 -5.97 9.15 -9.50
N TRP A 167 -5.99 7.84 -9.28
CA TRP A 167 -6.06 7.23 -7.97
C TRP A 167 -4.83 7.54 -7.12
N ASP A 168 -3.62 7.27 -7.63
CA ASP A 168 -2.35 7.51 -6.91
C ASP A 168 -2.23 8.98 -6.48
N ARG A 169 -2.58 9.91 -7.36
CA ARG A 169 -2.57 11.35 -7.06
C ARG A 169 -3.53 11.72 -5.94
N ARG A 170 -4.75 11.15 -5.94
CA ARG A 170 -5.71 11.34 -4.83
C ARG A 170 -5.19 10.71 -3.53
N LEU A 171 -4.52 9.57 -3.63
CA LEU A 171 -3.94 8.87 -2.49
C LEU A 171 -2.83 9.71 -1.85
N VAL A 172 -1.88 10.23 -2.63
CA VAL A 172 -0.83 11.13 -2.16
C VAL A 172 -1.41 12.41 -1.54
N ALA A 173 -2.43 12.99 -2.15
CA ALA A 173 -3.08 14.20 -1.62
C ALA A 173 -3.73 13.98 -0.25
N ARG A 174 -4.25 12.78 0.02
CA ARG A 174 -4.89 12.41 1.29
C ARG A 174 -3.91 11.92 2.35
N ALA A 175 -2.77 11.35 1.94
CA ALA A 175 -1.75 10.89 2.85
C ALA A 175 -1.01 12.07 3.50
N ARG A 176 -0.49 11.84 4.71
CA ARG A 176 0.44 12.76 5.38
C ARG A 176 1.75 12.85 4.59
N ARG A 177 2.26 11.69 4.14
CA ARG A 177 3.41 11.56 3.26
C ARG A 177 3.24 10.37 2.32
N ALA A 178 3.85 10.45 1.16
CA ALA A 178 4.03 9.35 0.24
C ALA A 178 5.52 9.08 0.07
N VAL A 179 5.92 7.83 0.23
CA VAL A 179 7.28 7.37 0.00
C VAL A 179 7.32 6.60 -1.31
N LEU A 180 8.34 6.84 -2.11
CA LEU A 180 8.56 6.15 -3.38
C LEU A 180 9.96 5.54 -3.41
N VAL A 181 10.16 4.49 -4.21
CA VAL A 181 11.45 3.81 -4.30
C VAL A 181 12.45 4.59 -5.17
N CYS A 182 12.00 5.25 -6.24
CA CYS A 182 12.90 5.95 -7.16
C CYS A 182 12.34 7.26 -7.69
N GLU A 183 13.25 8.14 -8.12
CA GLU A 183 12.90 9.47 -8.64
C GLU A 183 12.14 9.42 -9.96
N ARG A 184 12.36 8.39 -10.78
CA ARG A 184 11.60 8.18 -12.03
C ARG A 184 10.10 8.04 -11.73
N ASP A 185 9.75 7.19 -10.78
CA ASP A 185 8.36 6.94 -10.42
C ASP A 185 7.75 8.16 -9.70
N ARG A 186 8.54 8.87 -8.89
CA ARG A 186 8.11 10.14 -8.27
C ARG A 186 7.78 11.20 -9.31
N ARG A 187 8.65 11.45 -10.27
CA ARG A 187 8.41 12.41 -11.36
C ARG A 187 7.17 12.02 -12.17
N SER A 188 7.03 10.75 -12.50
CA SER A 188 5.88 10.21 -13.23
C SER A 188 4.56 10.47 -12.47
N LEU A 189 4.54 10.25 -11.15
CA LEU A 189 3.37 10.45 -10.30
C LEU A 189 3.00 11.92 -10.10
N VAL A 190 3.99 12.71 -9.69
CA VAL A 190 3.85 14.12 -9.30
C VAL A 190 3.60 15.00 -10.52
N GLY A 191 4.37 14.82 -11.60
CA GLY A 191 4.41 15.76 -12.72
C GLY A 191 4.74 17.18 -12.23
N ASP A 192 4.05 18.19 -12.77
CA ASP A 192 4.25 19.60 -12.40
C ASP A 192 3.38 20.06 -11.22
N ARG A 193 3.02 19.15 -10.30
CA ARG A 193 2.10 19.43 -9.19
C ARG A 193 2.85 19.69 -7.89
N PRO A 194 3.02 20.95 -7.47
CA PRO A 194 3.80 21.27 -6.28
C PRO A 194 3.16 20.70 -5.00
N GLU A 195 1.83 20.60 -4.91
CA GLU A 195 1.18 20.04 -3.72
C GLU A 195 1.53 18.57 -3.48
N LEU A 196 1.69 17.79 -4.56
CA LEU A 196 2.08 16.38 -4.49
C LEU A 196 3.58 16.25 -4.27
N ALA A 197 4.39 17.13 -4.89
CA ALA A 197 5.83 17.17 -4.69
C ALA A 197 6.18 17.35 -3.20
N GLY A 198 5.54 18.30 -2.52
CA GLY A 198 5.75 18.58 -1.09
C GLY A 198 5.39 17.41 -0.15
N ARG A 199 4.51 16.51 -0.59
CA ARG A 199 4.08 15.33 0.17
C ARG A 199 4.83 14.05 -0.19
N SER A 200 5.55 14.04 -1.31
CA SER A 200 6.30 12.88 -1.82
C SER A 200 7.78 12.92 -1.43
N ARG A 201 8.35 11.76 -1.12
CA ARG A 201 9.80 11.58 -0.87
C ARG A 201 10.29 10.28 -1.50
N VAL A 202 11.52 10.28 -2.02
CA VAL A 202 12.18 9.05 -2.45
C VAL A 202 12.94 8.46 -1.27
N VAL A 203 12.68 7.19 -0.97
CA VAL A 203 13.43 6.37 0.00
C VAL A 203 13.77 5.07 -0.73
N PRO A 204 15.01 4.96 -1.27
CA PRO A 204 15.44 3.79 -2.04
C PRO A 204 15.37 2.48 -1.24
N LEU A 205 15.49 1.38 -1.95
CA LEU A 205 15.85 0.10 -1.33
C LEU A 205 17.35 0.15 -1.02
N ALA A 206 17.72 -0.05 0.24
CA ALA A 206 19.10 -0.26 0.66
C ALA A 206 19.52 -1.70 0.34
#